data_AF-A0A3N7F058-F1
#
_entry.id   AF-A0A3N7F058-F1
#
_cell.length_a   1.000
_cell.length_b   1.000
_cell.length_c   1.000
_cell.angle_alpha   90.00
_cell.angle_beta   90.00
_cell.angle_gamma   90.00
#
_symmetry.space_group_name_H-M   'P 1'
#
loop_
_entity.id
_entity.type
_entity.pdbx_description
1 polymer ?
#
loop_
_entity_poly.entity_id
_entity_poly.type
_entity_poly.pdbx_seq_one_letter_code
_entity_poly.pdbx_strand_id
1 'polypeptide(L)'
;MTYDVIFKDYLSEWSVLALVEQFKRIKMNRQISTSTKPNADGKGFNRKTTIAIFTVVLCFLFSGCASFSDQMINHHKIDLLQKNLSELSGTYQLKPDWEYNKEGEAKMAQGEYLIENVHRYISGRRINFDTLTGLLLTVKVLDSSNITFLFKKDEAVLDSVTLSVELGPAGLLYLGNHYVETTGIPYLCGSTMSEKTRIGLANDGGLILNHIFNSSGGFLLIFSGSYSSQSAYHLKRIK
;
A
#
# COMPACT_ATOMS: atom_id res chain seq x y z
N MET A 1 27.13 10.16 -2.29
CA MET A 1 26.25 9.74 -3.39
C MET A 1 24.84 10.02 -2.95
N THR A 2 24.24 11.05 -3.55
CA THR A 2 23.08 11.78 -3.05
C THR A 2 21.95 11.55 -4.04
N TYR A 3 20.95 10.77 -3.64
CA TYR A 3 19.67 10.71 -4.35
C TYR A 3 18.58 10.74 -3.29
N ASP A 4 18.16 11.96 -2.98
CA ASP A 4 16.90 12.22 -2.30
C ASP A 4 16.27 13.43 -2.98
N VAL A 5 14.93 13.47 -2.99
CA VAL A 5 14.09 14.61 -3.40
C VAL A 5 13.86 14.81 -4.91
N ILE A 6 13.30 13.83 -5.65
CA ILE A 6 12.43 14.13 -6.82
C ILE A 6 11.45 12.98 -7.03
N PHE A 7 10.32 12.92 -6.32
CA PHE A 7 9.20 12.08 -6.82
C PHE A 7 7.80 12.46 -6.30
N LYS A 8 7.67 13.35 -5.30
CA LYS A 8 6.37 13.67 -4.70
C LYS A 8 5.54 14.75 -5.43
N ASP A 9 6.16 15.57 -6.29
CA ASP A 9 5.46 16.70 -6.95
C ASP A 9 5.26 16.54 -8.47
N TYR A 10 5.73 15.46 -9.09
CA TYR A 10 5.73 15.36 -10.57
C TYR A 10 4.53 14.65 -11.19
N LEU A 11 3.68 13.97 -10.42
CA LEU A 11 2.67 13.05 -10.98
C LEU A 11 1.23 13.59 -11.04
N SER A 12 0.90 14.73 -10.42
CA SER A 12 -0.47 15.27 -10.49
C SER A 12 -0.68 16.34 -11.57
N GLU A 13 0.33 17.12 -11.95
CA GLU A 13 0.17 18.19 -12.96
C GLU A 13 0.46 17.72 -14.40
N TRP A 14 1.46 16.87 -14.60
CA TRP A 14 1.85 16.41 -15.95
C TRP A 14 0.86 15.44 -16.57
N SER A 15 0.22 14.59 -15.76
CA SER A 15 -0.79 13.64 -16.20
C SER A 15 -2.07 14.36 -16.69
N VAL A 16 -2.47 15.44 -16.02
CA VAL A 16 -3.61 16.28 -16.41
C VAL A 16 -3.30 17.12 -17.65
N LEU A 17 -2.11 17.73 -17.74
CA LEU A 17 -1.70 18.50 -18.92
C LEU A 17 -1.52 17.64 -20.17
N ALA A 18 -0.97 16.42 -20.04
CA ALA A 18 -0.84 15.48 -21.15
C ALA A 18 -2.21 15.01 -21.67
N LEU A 19 -3.18 14.80 -20.76
CA LEU A 19 -4.56 14.48 -21.14
C LEU A 19 -5.24 15.66 -21.86
N VAL A 20 -5.05 16.88 -21.38
CA VAL A 20 -5.61 18.10 -22.00
C VAL A 20 -5.03 18.36 -23.40
N GLU A 21 -3.73 18.12 -23.61
CA GLU A 21 -3.06 18.20 -24.92
C GLU A 21 -3.57 17.13 -25.90
N GLN A 22 -3.74 15.88 -25.46
CA GLN A 22 -4.34 14.80 -26.27
C GLN A 22 -5.76 15.15 -26.74
N PHE A 23 -6.60 15.70 -25.85
CA PHE A 23 -7.95 16.14 -26.22
C PHE A 23 -7.98 17.35 -27.18
N LYS A 24 -6.98 18.26 -27.11
CA LYS A 24 -6.84 19.35 -28.07
C LYS A 24 -6.48 18.84 -29.47
N ARG A 25 -5.61 17.83 -29.60
CA ARG A 25 -5.22 17.27 -30.91
C ARG A 25 -6.34 16.51 -31.62
N ILE A 26 -7.23 15.85 -30.87
CA ILE A 26 -8.39 15.13 -31.46
C ILE A 26 -9.41 16.11 -32.08
N LYS A 27 -9.42 17.37 -31.65
CA LYS A 27 -10.36 18.37 -32.18
C LYS A 27 -9.96 18.97 -33.53
N MET A 28 -8.77 18.67 -34.06
CA MET A 28 -8.22 19.40 -35.20
C MET A 28 -8.03 18.61 -36.51
N ASN A 29 -8.57 17.39 -36.65
CA ASN A 29 -8.42 16.65 -37.92
C ASN A 29 -9.60 15.74 -38.27
N ARG A 30 -10.80 16.32 -38.39
CA ARG A 30 -11.97 15.61 -38.92
C ARG A 30 -12.80 16.51 -39.84
N GLN A 31 -12.27 16.81 -41.02
CA GLN A 31 -13.11 17.12 -42.18
C GLN A 31 -13.37 15.82 -42.94
N ILE A 32 -14.43 15.13 -42.57
CA ILE A 32 -15.04 14.08 -43.41
C ILE A 32 -16.39 14.65 -43.85
N SER A 33 -16.49 14.94 -45.15
CA SER A 33 -17.72 15.31 -45.83
C SER A 33 -18.59 14.07 -46.02
N THR A 34 -19.55 13.87 -45.12
CA THR A 34 -20.69 12.99 -45.38
C THR A 34 -21.97 13.81 -45.28
N SER A 35 -22.54 14.10 -46.45
CA SER A 35 -23.91 14.58 -46.62
C SER A 35 -24.86 13.45 -46.25
N THR A 36 -25.34 13.45 -45.02
CA THR A 36 -26.49 12.66 -44.60
C THR A 36 -27.52 13.62 -44.00
N LYS A 37 -28.69 13.69 -44.62
CA LYS A 37 -29.84 14.47 -44.15
C LYS A 37 -30.15 14.11 -42.68
N PRO A 38 -30.19 15.08 -41.76
CA PRO A 38 -30.61 14.81 -40.40
C PRO A 38 -32.12 14.60 -40.37
N ASN A 39 -32.56 13.39 -40.00
CA ASN A 39 -33.91 13.20 -39.49
C ASN A 39 -34.03 13.96 -38.17
N ALA A 40 -34.85 15.00 -38.17
CA ALA A 40 -35.10 15.88 -37.05
C ALA A 40 -36.06 15.22 -36.06
N ASP A 41 -35.54 14.31 -35.23
CA ASP A 41 -36.28 13.85 -34.03
C ASP A 41 -35.33 13.37 -32.92
N GLY A 42 -34.19 14.05 -32.78
CA GLY A 42 -33.20 13.77 -31.73
C GLY A 42 -33.33 14.77 -30.57
N LYS A 43 -33.94 14.36 -29.46
CA LYS A 43 -33.79 15.06 -28.16
C LYS A 43 -32.30 15.15 -27.83
N GLY A 44 -31.71 16.33 -28.02
CA GLY A 44 -30.30 16.59 -27.72
C GLY A 44 -30.01 16.34 -26.24
N PHE A 45 -29.03 15.48 -25.97
CA PHE A 45 -28.56 15.25 -24.60
C PHE A 45 -28.05 16.57 -24.01
N ASN A 46 -28.57 16.97 -22.86
CA ASN A 46 -28.19 18.21 -22.21
C ASN A 46 -26.71 18.14 -21.78
N ARG A 47 -25.88 19.07 -22.28
CA ARG A 47 -24.44 19.16 -21.98
C ARG A 47 -24.13 19.10 -20.49
N LYS A 48 -25.00 19.65 -19.63
CA LYS A 48 -24.86 19.58 -18.17
C LYS A 48 -24.98 18.15 -17.66
N THR A 49 -25.91 17.37 -18.22
CA THR A 49 -26.13 15.96 -17.88
C THR A 49 -24.95 15.09 -18.34
N THR A 50 -24.38 15.34 -19.52
CA THR A 50 -23.19 14.62 -20.01
C THR A 50 -21.97 14.85 -19.13
N ILE A 51 -21.72 16.11 -18.71
CA ILE A 51 -20.61 16.44 -17.81
C ILE A 51 -20.82 15.78 -16.44
N ALA A 52 -22.04 15.84 -15.89
CA ALA A 52 -22.35 15.21 -14.61
C ALA A 52 -22.11 13.68 -14.63
N ILE A 53 -22.54 13.00 -15.70
CA ILE A 53 -22.30 11.56 -15.88
C ILE A 53 -20.79 11.27 -15.93
N PHE A 54 -20.03 12.05 -16.71
CA PHE A 54 -18.59 11.84 -16.82
C PHE A 54 -17.85 12.06 -15.50
N THR A 55 -18.22 13.10 -14.74
CA THR A 55 -17.64 13.37 -13.41
C THR A 55 -17.96 12.23 -12.43
N VAL A 56 -19.19 11.73 -12.42
CA VAL A 56 -19.58 10.61 -11.54
C VAL A 56 -18.79 9.35 -11.89
N VAL A 57 -18.69 9.01 -13.18
CA VAL A 57 -17.88 7.87 -13.64
C VAL A 57 -16.41 8.04 -13.22
N LEU A 58 -15.86 9.24 -13.38
CA LEU A 58 -14.47 9.53 -13.00
C LEU A 58 -14.24 9.36 -11.50
N CYS A 59 -15.17 9.82 -10.63
CA CYS A 59 -15.07 9.62 -9.19
C CYS A 59 -15.12 8.14 -8.77
N PHE A 60 -15.88 7.30 -9.47
CA PHE A 60 -15.93 5.86 -9.22
C PHE A 60 -14.63 5.13 -9.60
N LEU A 61 -13.82 5.69 -10.51
CA LEU A 61 -12.55 5.08 -10.91
C LEU A 61 -11.43 5.32 -9.88
N PHE A 62 -11.57 6.32 -9.00
CA PHE A 62 -10.53 6.69 -8.02
C PHE A 62 -10.76 6.16 -6.59
N SER A 63 -11.85 5.45 -6.33
CA SER A 63 -12.17 4.91 -4.99
C SER A 63 -11.46 3.60 -4.64
N GLY A 64 -10.63 3.03 -5.52
CA GLY A 64 -9.96 1.74 -5.35
C GLY A 64 -8.70 1.74 -4.48
N CYS A 65 -8.59 2.59 -3.46
CA CYS A 65 -7.41 2.61 -2.59
C CYS A 65 -7.51 1.50 -1.54
N ALA A 66 -6.51 0.61 -1.48
CA ALA A 66 -6.42 -0.40 -0.43
C ALA A 66 -6.39 0.28 0.96
N SER A 67 -7.41 0.00 1.77
CA SER A 67 -7.57 0.50 3.14
C SER A 67 -7.35 -0.64 4.12
N PHE A 68 -6.63 -0.35 5.20
CA PHE A 68 -6.42 -1.31 6.27
C PHE A 68 -7.70 -1.49 7.09
N SER A 69 -7.97 -2.72 7.53
CA SER A 69 -8.87 -2.94 8.66
C SER A 69 -8.13 -2.69 9.96
N ASP A 70 -8.61 -1.74 10.76
CA ASP A 70 -8.09 -1.47 12.12
C ASP A 70 -8.54 -2.53 13.11
N GLN A 71 -9.68 -3.18 12.87
CA GLN A 71 -10.26 -4.20 13.74
C GLN A 71 -9.28 -5.32 14.09
N MET A 72 -8.42 -5.71 13.14
CA MET A 72 -7.47 -6.82 13.31
C MET A 72 -6.51 -6.62 14.49
N ILE A 73 -6.13 -5.40 14.81
CA ILE A 73 -5.08 -5.12 15.79
C ILE A 73 -5.52 -4.15 16.88
N ASN A 74 -6.76 -3.65 16.83
CA ASN A 74 -7.21 -2.54 17.68
C ASN A 74 -7.14 -2.87 19.18
N HIS A 75 -7.45 -4.11 19.57
CA HIS A 75 -7.44 -4.54 20.97
C HIS A 75 -6.04 -4.90 21.49
N HIS A 76 -5.06 -5.02 20.60
CA HIS A 76 -3.71 -5.51 20.93
C HIS A 76 -2.64 -4.43 20.83
N LYS A 77 -2.99 -3.22 20.39
CA LYS A 77 -2.06 -2.12 20.14
C LYS A 77 -2.16 -1.00 21.17
N ILE A 78 -1.06 -0.27 21.31
CA ILE A 78 -0.97 1.03 21.97
C ILE A 78 -0.92 2.10 20.87
N ASP A 79 -1.67 3.18 21.05
CA ASP A 79 -1.65 4.31 20.12
C ASP A 79 -0.35 5.11 20.27
N LEU A 80 0.50 5.06 19.26
CA LEU A 80 1.74 5.84 19.24
C LEU A 80 1.45 7.32 19.01
N LEU A 81 2.13 8.15 19.79
CA LEU A 81 2.21 9.60 19.60
C LEU A 81 3.61 9.97 19.12
N GLN A 82 3.75 11.12 18.48
CA GLN A 82 5.04 11.59 17.96
C GLN A 82 6.15 11.64 19.03
N LYS A 83 5.80 11.96 20.28
CA LYS A 83 6.72 11.98 21.43
C LYS A 83 7.15 10.59 21.92
N ASN A 84 6.41 9.54 21.58
CA ASN A 84 6.60 8.18 22.08
C ASN A 84 7.10 7.22 20.98
N LEU A 85 7.45 7.73 19.78
CA LEU A 85 7.91 6.89 18.68
C LEU A 85 9.15 6.08 19.05
N SER A 86 10.04 6.63 19.88
CA SER A 86 11.25 5.95 20.34
C SER A 86 10.97 4.64 21.09
N GLU A 87 9.75 4.44 21.63
CA GLU A 87 9.34 3.19 22.29
C GLU A 87 9.33 1.99 21.34
N LEU A 88 9.21 2.20 20.03
CA LEU A 88 9.37 1.16 19.01
C LEU A 88 10.81 0.67 18.85
N SER A 89 11.79 1.39 19.40
CA SER A 89 13.18 0.93 19.33
C SER A 89 13.37 -0.26 20.27
N GLY A 90 14.01 -1.31 19.76
CA GLY A 90 14.18 -2.55 20.51
C GLY A 90 14.65 -3.69 19.64
N THR A 91 14.92 -4.83 20.28
CA THR A 91 15.21 -6.09 19.59
C THR A 91 14.03 -7.03 19.79
N TYR A 92 13.59 -7.66 18.71
CA TYR A 92 12.43 -8.52 18.65
C TYR A 92 12.81 -9.87 18.05
N GLN A 93 12.06 -10.91 18.39
CA GLN A 93 12.14 -12.17 17.67
C GLN A 93 11.60 -11.98 16.26
N LEU A 94 12.38 -12.35 15.24
CA LEU A 94 11.95 -12.18 13.84
C LEU A 94 10.79 -13.13 13.50
N LYS A 95 10.77 -14.32 14.11
CA LYS A 95 9.65 -15.25 14.01
C LYS A 95 8.48 -14.74 14.85
N PRO A 96 7.30 -14.49 14.25
CA PRO A 96 6.11 -14.12 14.99
C PRO A 96 5.69 -15.22 15.97
N ASP A 97 5.20 -14.81 17.14
CA ASP A 97 4.54 -15.72 18.09
C ASP A 97 3.02 -15.73 17.88
N TRP A 98 2.42 -14.60 17.49
CA TRP A 98 0.99 -14.49 17.19
C TRP A 98 0.70 -13.93 15.79
N GLU A 99 -0.43 -14.37 15.24
CA GLU A 99 -1.11 -13.79 14.09
C GLU A 99 -2.52 -13.35 14.51
N TYR A 100 -2.96 -12.19 14.02
CA TYR A 100 -4.30 -11.66 14.26
C TYR A 100 -5.18 -11.87 13.04
N ASN A 101 -6.37 -12.45 13.23
CA ASN A 101 -7.34 -12.60 12.16
C ASN A 101 -8.14 -11.30 11.92
N LYS A 102 -9.04 -11.35 10.93
CA LYS A 102 -9.91 -10.20 10.55
C LYS A 102 -10.77 -9.70 11.71
N GLU A 103 -11.15 -10.60 12.60
CA GLU A 103 -11.98 -10.32 13.78
C GLU A 103 -11.17 -9.74 14.95
N GLY A 104 -9.83 -9.76 14.88
CA GLY A 104 -8.93 -9.29 15.95
C GLY A 104 -8.58 -10.35 17.01
N GLU A 105 -8.87 -11.62 16.74
CA GLU A 105 -8.48 -12.75 17.58
C GLU A 105 -7.02 -13.11 17.33
N ALA A 106 -6.26 -13.27 18.42
CA ALA A 106 -4.88 -13.74 18.37
C ALA A 106 -4.83 -15.26 18.29
N LYS A 107 -4.03 -15.80 17.37
CA LYS A 107 -3.78 -17.23 17.19
C LYS A 107 -2.28 -17.45 17.06
N MET A 108 -1.78 -18.59 17.52
CA MET A 108 -0.35 -18.89 17.39
C MET A 108 0.04 -18.82 15.91
N ALA A 109 1.08 -18.05 15.60
CA ALA A 109 1.53 -17.91 14.22
C ALA A 109 2.08 -19.27 13.72
N GLN A 110 1.52 -19.76 12.63
CA GLN A 110 1.93 -21.02 12.00
C GLN A 110 2.19 -20.78 10.51
N GLY A 111 3.20 -21.44 9.97
CA GLY A 111 3.58 -21.31 8.57
C GLY A 111 5.08 -21.47 8.38
N GLU A 112 5.45 -22.07 7.26
CA GLU A 112 6.85 -22.28 6.87
C GLU A 112 7.55 -20.95 6.54
N TYR A 113 6.81 -19.99 5.96
CA TYR A 113 7.36 -18.76 5.38
C TYR A 113 7.16 -17.50 6.24
N LEU A 114 6.93 -17.65 7.55
CA LEU A 114 6.60 -16.50 8.41
C LEU A 114 7.75 -15.48 8.49
N ILE A 115 8.98 -15.98 8.57
CA ILE A 115 10.19 -15.15 8.71
C ILE A 115 10.43 -14.37 7.41
N GLU A 116 10.32 -15.06 6.29
CA GLU A 116 10.46 -14.52 4.94
C GLU A 116 9.36 -13.49 4.66
N ASN A 117 8.13 -13.74 5.10
CA ASN A 117 7.02 -12.80 4.98
C ASN A 117 7.28 -11.53 5.79
N VAL A 118 7.68 -11.65 7.06
CA VAL A 118 8.03 -10.49 7.88
C VAL A 118 9.17 -9.68 7.24
N HIS A 119 10.23 -10.35 6.79
CA HIS A 119 11.35 -9.70 6.12
C HIS A 119 10.92 -9.01 4.83
N ARG A 120 10.11 -9.67 3.99
CA ARG A 120 9.57 -9.10 2.75
C ARG A 120 8.69 -7.88 3.03
N TYR A 121 7.79 -7.97 4.00
CA TYR A 121 6.85 -6.90 4.34
C TYR A 121 7.54 -5.64 4.86
N ILE A 122 8.74 -5.77 5.43
CA ILE A 122 9.56 -4.65 5.88
C ILE A 122 10.53 -4.21 4.78
N SER A 123 11.35 -5.10 4.25
CA SER A 123 12.45 -4.74 3.34
C SER A 123 12.04 -4.58 1.87
N GLY A 124 10.88 -5.12 1.47
CA GLY A 124 10.47 -5.24 0.07
C GLY A 124 11.30 -6.25 -0.73
N ARG A 125 12.25 -6.95 -0.11
CA ARG A 125 13.14 -7.92 -0.74
C ARG A 125 12.80 -9.33 -0.27
N ARG A 126 13.16 -10.32 -1.10
CA ARG A 126 13.07 -11.74 -0.71
C ARG A 126 14.47 -12.23 -0.39
N ILE A 127 14.68 -12.60 0.86
CA ILE A 127 15.86 -13.32 1.29
C ILE A 127 15.38 -14.65 1.84
N ASN A 128 16.00 -15.73 1.37
CA ASN A 128 15.78 -17.04 1.97
C ASN A 128 16.68 -17.11 3.20
N PHE A 129 16.06 -17.19 4.37
CA PHE A 129 16.79 -17.51 5.57
C PHE A 129 16.82 -19.03 5.64
N ASP A 130 17.98 -19.64 5.39
CA ASP A 130 18.16 -21.06 5.70
C ASP A 130 17.63 -21.28 7.12
N THR A 131 16.63 -22.17 7.28
CA THR A 131 15.87 -22.66 8.45
C THR A 131 16.37 -22.38 9.89
N LEU A 132 16.84 -21.18 10.20
CA LEU A 132 17.66 -20.92 11.37
C LEU A 132 16.82 -20.31 12.48
N THR A 133 16.69 -21.08 13.56
CA THR A 133 16.30 -20.60 14.88
C THR A 133 17.22 -19.46 15.32
N GLY A 134 16.67 -18.46 16.03
CA GLY A 134 17.46 -17.39 16.64
C GLY A 134 17.60 -16.11 15.81
N LEU A 135 16.82 -15.94 14.75
CA LEU A 135 16.79 -14.69 13.98
C LEU A 135 16.12 -13.56 14.77
N LEU A 136 16.77 -12.40 14.77
CA LEU A 136 16.37 -11.21 15.51
C LEU A 136 16.11 -10.05 14.55
N LEU A 137 15.15 -9.20 14.93
CA LEU A 137 14.88 -7.92 14.30
C LEU A 137 15.20 -6.80 15.28
N THR A 138 16.22 -6.01 15.00
CA THR A 138 16.46 -4.76 15.76
C THR A 138 15.81 -3.60 15.01
N VAL A 139 14.90 -2.90 15.67
CA VAL A 139 14.27 -1.66 15.20
C VAL A 139 14.97 -0.49 15.88
N LYS A 140 15.37 0.51 15.09
CA LYS A 140 15.95 1.77 15.58
C LYS A 140 15.21 2.94 14.97
N VAL A 141 14.55 3.71 15.81
CA VAL A 141 13.93 4.98 15.40
C VAL A 141 15.04 6.02 15.36
N LEU A 142 15.33 6.54 14.16
CA LEU A 142 16.39 7.54 13.98
C LEU A 142 15.87 8.93 14.32
N ASP A 143 14.68 9.24 13.83
CA ASP A 143 13.96 10.50 14.01
C ASP A 143 12.45 10.28 13.81
N SER A 144 11.67 11.35 13.66
CA SER A 144 10.22 11.27 13.49
C SER A 144 9.77 10.77 12.11
N SER A 145 10.67 10.67 11.14
CA SER A 145 10.39 10.31 9.75
C SER A 145 11.19 9.12 9.23
N ASN A 146 12.14 8.56 10.00
CA ASN A 146 12.98 7.45 9.56
C ASN A 146 13.16 6.37 10.63
N ILE A 147 13.04 5.10 10.20
CA ILE A 147 13.31 3.92 11.02
C ILE A 147 14.28 3.00 10.29
N THR A 148 15.26 2.48 11.02
CA THR A 148 16.16 1.43 10.54
C THR A 148 15.76 0.07 11.13
N PHE A 149 15.69 -0.92 10.26
CA PHE A 149 15.50 -2.32 10.61
C PHE A 149 16.79 -3.08 10.32
N LEU A 150 17.29 -3.83 11.31
CA LEU A 150 18.45 -4.69 11.19
C LEU A 150 18.01 -6.13 11.44
N PHE A 151 18.14 -6.97 10.42
CA PHE A 151 17.90 -8.40 10.51
C PHE A 151 19.19 -9.07 10.90
N LYS A 152 19.19 -9.76 12.04
CA LYS A 152 20.38 -10.33 12.64
C LYS A 152 20.22 -11.81 12.90
N LYS A 153 21.36 -12.50 12.89
CA LYS A 153 21.54 -13.81 13.48
C LYS A 153 22.70 -13.71 14.45
N ASP A 154 22.43 -13.97 15.73
CA ASP A 154 23.37 -13.69 16.80
C ASP A 154 23.85 -12.22 16.73
N GLU A 155 25.15 -11.98 16.61
CA GLU A 155 25.73 -10.64 16.46
C GLU A 155 25.88 -10.18 15.00
N ALA A 156 25.69 -11.08 14.03
CA ALA A 156 25.88 -10.77 12.61
C ALA A 156 24.63 -10.10 12.01
N VAL A 157 24.81 -8.95 11.36
CA VAL A 157 23.76 -8.30 10.56
C VAL A 157 23.70 -9.00 9.21
N LEU A 158 22.59 -9.67 8.93
CA LEU A 158 22.34 -10.35 7.66
C LEU A 158 21.79 -9.39 6.61
N ASP A 159 20.90 -8.48 7.03
CA ASP A 159 20.32 -7.47 6.17
C ASP A 159 19.96 -6.22 6.98
N SER A 160 19.88 -5.08 6.31
CA SER A 160 19.42 -3.82 6.88
C SER A 160 18.64 -3.01 5.87
N VAL A 161 17.64 -2.28 6.36
CA VAL A 161 16.89 -1.33 5.55
C VAL A 161 16.50 -0.13 6.40
N THR A 162 16.65 1.07 5.85
CA THR A 162 16.14 2.31 6.44
C THR A 162 14.97 2.76 5.60
N LEU A 163 13.83 3.00 6.25
CA LEU A 163 12.59 3.39 5.59
C LEU A 163 12.10 4.71 6.16
N SER A 164 11.54 5.54 5.28
CA SER A 164 10.73 6.66 5.72
C SER A 164 9.47 6.14 6.42
N VAL A 165 8.96 6.89 7.38
CA VAL A 165 7.74 6.54 8.12
C VAL A 165 6.80 7.73 8.25
N GLU A 166 5.51 7.43 8.31
CA GLU A 166 4.46 8.41 8.53
C GLU A 166 3.55 7.95 9.67
N LEU A 167 3.36 8.79 10.69
CA LEU A 167 2.44 8.50 11.78
C LEU A 167 1.00 8.72 11.32
N GLY A 168 0.24 7.63 11.26
CA GLY A 168 -1.16 7.67 10.89
C GLY A 168 -2.10 7.95 12.07
N PRO A 169 -3.38 8.23 11.77
CA PRO A 169 -4.38 8.68 12.74
C PRO A 169 -4.74 7.62 13.81
N ALA A 170 -4.42 6.35 13.57
CA ALA A 170 -4.67 5.24 14.51
C ALA A 170 -3.44 4.88 15.36
N GLY A 171 -2.46 5.78 15.51
CA GLY A 171 -1.26 5.53 16.32
C GLY A 171 -0.36 4.43 15.76
N LEU A 172 -0.35 4.27 14.44
CA LEU A 172 0.47 3.30 13.70
C LEU A 172 1.39 4.03 12.74
N LEU A 173 2.60 3.51 12.56
CA LEU A 173 3.57 4.03 11.60
C LEU A 173 3.45 3.32 10.27
N TYR A 174 3.09 4.04 9.22
CA TYR A 174 3.13 3.55 7.85
C TYR A 174 4.58 3.55 7.37
N LEU A 175 5.02 2.41 6.83
CA LEU A 175 6.35 2.28 6.25
C LEU A 175 6.35 2.80 4.81
N GLY A 176 7.40 3.52 4.45
CA GLY A 176 7.61 4.10 3.13
C GLY A 176 7.87 3.09 2.01
N ASN A 177 7.76 1.79 2.29
CA ASN A 177 7.96 0.69 1.33
C ASN A 177 6.69 0.31 0.56
N HIS A 178 5.75 1.25 0.42
CA HIS A 178 4.54 1.03 -0.36
C HIS A 178 4.88 0.75 -1.84
N TYR A 179 4.15 -0.18 -2.43
CA TYR A 179 4.32 -0.55 -3.83
C TYR A 179 2.97 -0.44 -4.55
N VAL A 180 2.95 0.18 -5.73
CA VAL A 180 1.76 0.23 -6.58
C VAL A 180 2.20 -0.03 -8.00
N GLU A 181 1.59 -1.05 -8.62
CA GLU A 181 1.82 -1.42 -10.00
C GLU A 181 0.49 -1.34 -10.76
N THR A 182 0.51 -0.77 -11.96
CA THR A 182 -0.65 -0.76 -12.85
C THR A 182 -0.25 -1.28 -14.21
N THR A 183 -0.93 -2.34 -14.66
CA THR A 183 -0.72 -2.95 -15.97
C THR A 183 -1.93 -2.67 -16.84
N GLY A 184 -1.71 -2.17 -18.07
CA GLY A 184 -2.77 -1.87 -19.02
C GLY A 184 -3.64 -0.68 -18.59
N ILE A 185 -4.92 -0.69 -18.99
CA ILE A 185 -5.89 0.31 -18.55
C ILE A 185 -6.79 -0.36 -17.50
N PRO A 186 -6.69 0.02 -16.21
CA PRO A 186 -7.50 -0.57 -15.14
C PRO A 186 -8.97 -0.69 -15.51
N TYR A 187 -9.52 -1.87 -15.24
CA TYR A 187 -10.92 -2.23 -15.48
C TYR A 187 -11.38 -2.26 -16.95
N LEU A 188 -10.59 -1.78 -17.92
CA LEU A 188 -10.85 -1.99 -19.35
C LEU A 188 -10.07 -3.18 -19.90
N CYS A 189 -8.75 -3.18 -19.76
CA CYS A 189 -7.85 -4.25 -20.16
C CYS A 189 -6.61 -4.18 -19.27
N GLY A 190 -6.79 -4.34 -17.96
CA GLY A 190 -5.71 -4.08 -17.03
C GLY A 190 -6.02 -4.39 -15.58
N SER A 191 -4.98 -4.28 -14.77
CA SER A 191 -5.00 -4.52 -13.33
C SER A 191 -4.18 -3.47 -12.59
N THR A 192 -4.51 -3.32 -11.32
CA THR A 192 -3.76 -2.52 -10.35
C THR A 192 -3.46 -3.40 -9.15
N MET A 193 -2.20 -3.45 -8.75
CA MET A 193 -1.72 -4.12 -7.55
C MET A 193 -1.15 -3.08 -6.59
N SER A 194 -1.39 -3.25 -5.30
CA SER A 194 -0.88 -2.37 -4.27
C SER A 194 -0.52 -3.14 -3.00
N GLU A 195 0.61 -2.78 -2.41
CA GLU A 195 1.11 -3.32 -1.15
C GLU A 195 1.43 -2.17 -0.19
N LYS A 196 1.05 -2.31 1.07
CA LYS A 196 1.37 -1.35 2.12
C LYS A 196 1.67 -2.08 3.42
N THR A 197 2.62 -1.56 4.19
CA THR A 197 2.95 -2.07 5.52
C THR A 197 2.86 -0.95 6.55
N ARG A 198 2.33 -1.28 7.73
CA ARG A 198 2.36 -0.42 8.90
C ARG A 198 2.80 -1.20 10.13
N ILE A 199 3.45 -0.53 11.06
CA ILE A 199 3.91 -1.10 12.32
C ILE A 199 3.34 -0.34 13.52
N GLY A 200 3.29 -1.00 14.67
CA GLY A 200 2.79 -0.43 15.91
C GLY A 200 3.40 -1.10 17.14
N LEU A 201 3.15 -0.53 18.30
CA LEU A 201 3.56 -1.09 19.59
C LEU A 201 2.41 -1.93 20.15
N ALA A 202 2.70 -3.16 20.57
CA ALA A 202 1.74 -4.02 21.23
C ALA A 202 1.59 -3.66 22.72
N ASN A 203 0.48 -4.08 23.34
CA ASN A 203 0.21 -3.85 24.77
C ASN A 203 1.26 -4.43 25.72
N ASP A 204 1.97 -5.49 25.30
CA ASP A 204 3.06 -6.12 26.05
C ASP A 204 4.45 -5.54 25.72
N GLY A 205 4.48 -4.50 24.88
CA GLY A 205 5.70 -3.86 24.37
C GLY A 205 6.31 -4.55 23.14
N GLY A 206 5.69 -5.62 22.62
CA GLY A 206 6.06 -6.25 21.35
C GLY A 206 5.83 -5.34 20.13
N LEU A 207 6.23 -5.82 18.96
CA LEU A 207 6.06 -5.12 17.70
C LEU A 207 4.89 -5.74 16.93
N ILE A 208 3.94 -4.91 16.52
CA ILE A 208 2.88 -5.30 15.59
C ILE A 208 3.34 -4.96 14.17
N LEU A 209 3.23 -5.92 13.27
CA LEU A 209 3.46 -5.75 11.84
C LEU A 209 2.17 -6.06 11.10
N ASN A 210 1.61 -5.09 10.38
CA ASN A 210 0.37 -5.25 9.62
C ASN A 210 0.64 -4.93 8.15
N HIS A 211 0.37 -5.89 7.28
CA HIS A 211 0.62 -5.81 5.84
C HIS A 211 -0.68 -6.05 5.08
N ILE A 212 -0.92 -5.25 4.05
CA ILE A 212 -2.04 -5.41 3.14
C ILE A 212 -1.54 -5.52 1.71
N PHE A 213 -2.10 -6.49 1.00
CA PHE A 213 -1.94 -6.70 -0.42
C PHE A 213 -3.32 -6.62 -1.07
N ASN A 214 -3.46 -5.81 -2.10
CA ASN A 214 -4.68 -5.71 -2.89
C ASN A 214 -4.33 -5.74 -4.38
N SER A 215 -4.97 -6.63 -5.12
CA SER A 215 -4.88 -6.72 -6.57
C SER A 215 -6.30 -6.70 -7.13
N SER A 216 -6.60 -5.70 -7.94
CA SER A 216 -7.87 -5.59 -8.65
C SER A 216 -7.62 -5.42 -10.14
N GLY A 217 -8.56 -5.85 -10.96
CA GLY A 217 -8.47 -5.66 -12.40
C GLY A 217 -9.76 -6.01 -13.10
N GLY A 218 -9.77 -5.81 -14.41
CA GLY A 218 -10.87 -6.30 -15.20
C GLY A 218 -10.68 -6.19 -16.70
N PHE A 219 -11.52 -6.93 -17.41
CA PHE A 219 -11.71 -6.85 -18.84
C PHE A 219 -13.10 -6.29 -19.14
N LEU A 220 -13.11 -5.14 -19.82
CA LEU A 220 -14.28 -4.39 -20.28
C LEU A 220 -15.35 -4.14 -19.21
N LEU A 221 -14.95 -3.88 -17.96
CA LEU A 221 -15.81 -3.69 -16.78
C LEU A 221 -16.70 -4.89 -16.39
N ILE A 222 -16.88 -5.86 -17.27
CA ILE A 222 -17.82 -6.98 -17.12
C ILE A 222 -17.15 -8.17 -16.41
N PHE A 223 -15.85 -8.37 -16.65
CA PHE A 223 -15.06 -9.41 -15.98
C PHE A 223 -14.08 -8.73 -15.03
N SER A 224 -14.59 -8.29 -13.87
CA SER A 224 -13.74 -7.77 -12.80
C SER A 224 -13.33 -8.88 -11.84
N GLY A 225 -12.06 -8.85 -11.42
CA GLY A 225 -11.51 -9.71 -10.40
C GLY A 225 -10.85 -8.86 -9.34
N SER A 226 -11.06 -9.19 -8.07
CA SER A 226 -10.38 -8.54 -6.95
C SER A 226 -9.93 -9.59 -5.95
N TYR A 227 -8.70 -9.45 -5.50
CA TYR A 227 -8.09 -10.25 -4.46
C TYR A 227 -7.42 -9.31 -3.46
N SER A 228 -7.87 -9.39 -2.20
CA SER A 228 -7.29 -8.63 -1.10
C SER A 228 -6.94 -9.57 0.03
N SER A 229 -5.73 -9.43 0.54
CA SER A 229 -5.23 -10.17 1.69
C SER A 229 -4.62 -9.19 2.68
N GLN A 230 -4.88 -9.42 3.96
CA GLN A 230 -4.34 -8.63 5.05
C GLN A 230 -3.78 -9.60 6.09
N SER A 231 -2.54 -9.37 6.51
CA SER A 231 -1.84 -10.17 7.51
C SER A 231 -1.38 -9.26 8.62
N ALA A 232 -1.58 -9.68 9.87
CA ALA A 232 -1.12 -8.94 11.03
C ALA A 232 -0.42 -9.88 12.00
N TYR A 233 0.84 -9.57 12.33
CA TYR A 233 1.70 -10.39 13.16
C TYR A 233 2.14 -9.64 14.41
N HIS A 234 2.36 -10.41 15.47
CA HIS A 234 3.04 -9.97 16.68
C HIS A 234 4.46 -10.52 16.71
N LEU A 235 5.43 -9.66 16.99
CA LEU A 235 6.82 -10.03 17.21
C LEU A 235 7.19 -9.72 18.64
N LYS A 236 7.54 -10.76 19.39
CA LYS A 236 7.90 -10.66 20.79
C LYS A 236 9.18 -9.85 21.00
N ARG A 237 9.13 -8.86 21.90
CA ARG A 237 10.33 -8.11 22.33
C ARG A 237 11.25 -9.01 23.18
N ILE A 238 12.55 -8.93 22.92
CA ILE A 238 13.60 -9.54 23.74
C ILE A 238 14.07 -8.49 24.74
N LYS A 239 14.04 -8.85 26.02
CA LYS A 239 14.55 -8.02 27.11
C LYS A 239 16.07 -8.15 27.21
#